data_AF-A0A5S5C2P1-F1
#
_entry.id   AF-A0A5S5C2P1-F1
#
_cell.length_a   1.000
_cell.length_b   1.000
_cell.length_c   1.000
_cell.angle_alpha   90.00
_cell.angle_beta   90.00
_cell.angle_gamma   90.00
#
_symmetry.space_group_name_H-M   'P 1'
#
loop_
_entity.id
_entity.type
_entity.pdbx_description
1 polymer ?
#
loop_
_entity_poly.entity_id
_entity_poly.type
_entity_poly.pdbx_seq_one_letter_code
_entity_poly.pdbx_strand_id
1 'polypeptide(L)'
;MEASNTEIYNHDNDLDVTHKINTIELKNWINHLQYINKELNNLISLCSEELNGKLKDESVLDKFKKKETENDHLLNAFSAYMLSREKITECEDTKCDMVFITEHESYRRSYLYHLDKYRRLKDEFFIKVQGQQLTLLNRSS
;
A
#
# COMPACT_ATOMS: atom_id res chain seq x y z
N MET A 1 21.76 -2.62 7.09
CA MET A 1 20.69 -3.60 6.80
C MET A 1 21.17 -4.37 5.59
N GLU A 2 21.74 -5.55 5.82
CA GLU A 2 22.23 -6.39 4.73
C GLU A 2 21.02 -6.83 3.90
N ALA A 3 21.12 -6.72 2.58
CA ALA A 3 20.04 -7.14 1.71
C ALA A 3 19.90 -8.66 1.83
N SER A 4 18.77 -9.14 2.36
CA SER A 4 18.40 -10.56 2.25
C SER A 4 18.57 -10.98 0.79
N ASN A 5 19.44 -11.97 0.54
CA ASN A 5 19.76 -12.39 -0.82
C ASN A 5 18.51 -12.97 -1.48
N THR A 6 18.02 -12.29 -2.51
CA THR A 6 16.80 -12.65 -3.25
C THR A 6 17.11 -13.23 -4.62
N GLU A 7 18.38 -13.44 -4.96
CA GLU A 7 18.77 -14.13 -6.20
C GLU A 7 18.38 -15.59 -6.14
N ILE A 8 17.73 -16.07 -7.20
CA ILE A 8 17.35 -17.47 -7.35
C ILE A 8 18.51 -18.22 -8.00
N TYR A 9 18.94 -19.31 -7.36
CA TYR A 9 20.03 -20.16 -7.83
C TYR A 9 19.53 -21.55 -8.22
N ASN A 10 20.29 -22.26 -9.05
CA ASN A 10 19.94 -23.61 -9.52
C ASN A 10 19.85 -24.67 -8.39
N HIS A 11 20.41 -24.37 -7.22
CA HIS A 11 20.39 -25.27 -6.06
C HIS A 11 19.30 -24.92 -5.05
N ASP A 12 18.53 -23.86 -5.30
CA ASP A 12 17.38 -23.52 -4.47
C ASP A 12 16.30 -24.59 -4.62
N ASN A 13 15.73 -25.01 -3.50
CA ASN A 13 14.53 -25.83 -3.51
C ASN A 13 13.26 -24.95 -3.66
N ASP A 14 12.10 -25.56 -3.83
CA ASP A 14 10.83 -24.84 -4.03
C ASP A 14 10.49 -23.88 -2.88
N LEU A 15 10.87 -24.21 -1.63
CA LEU A 15 10.65 -23.34 -0.47
C LEU A 15 11.60 -22.15 -0.48
N ASP A 16 12.88 -22.35 -0.81
CA ASP A 16 13.87 -21.26 -0.95
C ASP A 16 13.40 -20.25 -2.00
N VAL A 17 12.96 -20.74 -3.16
CA VAL A 17 12.42 -19.91 -4.24
C VAL A 17 11.17 -19.16 -3.76
N THR A 18 10.26 -19.84 -3.07
CA THR A 18 9.03 -19.23 -2.53
C THR A 18 9.35 -18.10 -1.56
N HIS A 19 10.29 -18.30 -0.63
CA HIS A 19 10.70 -17.26 0.31
C HIS A 19 11.37 -16.08 -0.40
N LYS A 20 12.24 -16.32 -1.38
CA LYS A 20 12.87 -15.25 -2.16
C LYS A 20 11.84 -14.41 -2.91
N ILE A 21 10.88 -15.05 -3.57
CA ILE A 21 9.77 -14.37 -4.26
C ILE A 21 8.95 -13.54 -3.27
N ASN A 22 8.57 -14.12 -2.13
CA ASN A 22 7.81 -13.41 -1.10
C ASN A 22 8.59 -12.19 -0.54
N THR A 23 9.92 -12.27 -0.43
CA THR A 23 10.77 -11.12 -0.06
C THR A 23 10.68 -10.00 -1.07
N ILE A 24 10.84 -10.32 -2.35
CA ILE A 24 10.77 -9.33 -3.44
C ILE A 24 9.40 -8.67 -3.45
N GLU A 25 8.35 -9.47 -3.33
CA GLU A 25 6.97 -8.99 -3.35
C GLU A 25 6.65 -8.08 -2.16
N LEU A 26 7.05 -8.45 -0.94
CA LEU A 26 6.88 -7.62 0.26
C LEU A 26 7.62 -6.28 0.12
N LYS A 27 8.84 -6.30 -0.43
CA LYS A 27 9.61 -5.08 -0.72
C LYS A 27 8.87 -4.18 -1.71
N ASN A 28 8.29 -4.75 -2.76
CA ASN A 28 7.49 -4.01 -3.74
C ASN A 28 6.25 -3.39 -3.10
N TRP A 29 5.57 -4.12 -2.21
CA TRP A 29 4.42 -3.57 -1.48
C TRP A 29 4.81 -2.43 -0.55
N ILE A 30 5.89 -2.56 0.21
CA ILE A 30 6.42 -1.49 1.08
C ILE A 30 6.72 -0.23 0.26
N ASN A 31 7.44 -0.36 -0.85
CA ASN A 31 7.76 0.75 -1.74
C ASN A 31 6.48 1.42 -2.29
N HIS A 32 5.48 0.61 -2.66
CA HIS A 32 4.22 1.15 -3.16
C HIS A 32 3.41 1.85 -2.06
N LEU A 33 3.37 1.33 -0.83
CA LEU A 33 2.70 1.98 0.30
C LEU A 33 3.38 3.32 0.65
N GLN A 34 4.72 3.40 0.57
CA GLN A 34 5.45 4.66 0.71
C GLN A 34 5.07 5.67 -0.38
N TYR A 35 4.90 5.22 -1.61
CA TYR A 35 4.43 6.07 -2.71
C TYR A 35 2.99 6.54 -2.47
N ILE A 36 2.09 5.64 -2.04
CA ILE A 36 0.70 5.97 -1.70
C ILE A 36 0.64 7.03 -0.60
N ASN A 37 1.52 6.99 0.41
CA ASN A 37 1.62 8.05 1.41
C ASN A 37 1.96 9.41 0.78
N LYS A 38 2.95 9.45 -0.10
CA LYS A 38 3.29 10.68 -0.82
C LYS A 38 2.10 11.21 -1.64
N GLU A 39 1.40 10.32 -2.33
CA GLU A 39 0.20 10.70 -3.08
C GLU A 39 -0.93 11.21 -2.16
N LEU A 40 -1.17 10.56 -1.02
CA LEU A 40 -2.17 10.98 -0.04
C LEU A 40 -1.86 12.36 0.53
N ASN A 41 -0.59 12.63 0.87
CA ASN A 41 -0.16 13.95 1.36
C ASN A 41 -0.44 15.05 0.33
N ASN A 42 -0.16 14.77 -0.95
CA ASN A 42 -0.48 15.70 -2.03
C ASN A 42 -2.00 15.92 -2.16
N LEU A 43 -2.80 14.84 -2.14
CA LEU A 43 -4.27 14.94 -2.24
C LEU A 43 -4.88 15.69 -1.05
N ILE A 44 -4.37 15.47 0.16
CA ILE A 44 -4.78 16.17 1.37
C ILE A 44 -4.44 17.66 1.26
N SER A 45 -3.21 18.01 0.86
CA SER A 45 -2.79 19.41 0.65
C SER A 45 -3.67 20.11 -0.39
N LEU A 46 -3.93 19.47 -1.54
CA LEU A 46 -4.85 19.98 -2.57
C LEU A 46 -6.26 20.23 -2.04
N CYS A 47 -6.78 19.31 -1.21
CA CYS A 47 -8.08 19.47 -0.58
C CYS A 47 -8.09 20.64 0.44
N SER A 48 -7.04 20.78 1.24
CA SER A 48 -6.96 21.80 2.28
C SER A 48 -6.73 23.22 1.76
N GLU A 49 -5.94 23.36 0.69
CA GLU A 49 -5.46 24.66 0.20
C GLU A 49 -6.31 25.21 -0.96
N GLU A 50 -6.64 24.39 -1.96
CA GLU A 50 -7.23 24.87 -3.22
C GLU A 50 -8.74 24.64 -3.32
N LEU A 51 -9.24 23.56 -2.70
CA LEU A 51 -10.60 23.07 -2.94
C LEU A 51 -11.57 23.32 -1.78
N ASN A 52 -11.08 23.70 -0.58
CA ASN A 52 -11.92 23.93 0.60
C ASN A 52 -13.08 24.91 0.35
N GLY A 53 -12.87 25.95 -0.48
CA GLY A 53 -13.93 26.90 -0.86
C GLY A 53 -14.89 26.40 -1.94
N LYS A 54 -14.48 25.44 -2.79
CA LYS A 54 -15.21 24.98 -3.99
C LYS A 54 -15.94 23.65 -3.79
N LEU A 55 -15.34 22.71 -3.06
CA LEU A 55 -15.87 21.37 -2.85
C LEU A 55 -16.83 21.29 -1.65
N LYS A 56 -16.70 22.20 -0.66
CA LYS A 56 -17.50 22.27 0.59
C LYS A 56 -17.86 20.89 1.18
N ASP A 57 -16.94 19.94 1.08
CA ASP A 57 -17.17 18.56 1.51
C ASP A 57 -15.99 18.12 2.35
N GLU A 58 -16.03 18.56 3.61
CA GLU A 58 -15.10 18.16 4.66
C GLU A 58 -15.01 16.61 4.75
N SER A 59 -16.04 15.87 4.33
CA SER A 59 -16.02 14.40 4.37
C SER A 59 -14.98 13.78 3.45
N VAL A 60 -14.60 14.42 2.34
CA VAL A 60 -13.59 13.88 1.41
C VAL A 60 -12.19 14.02 2.00
N LEU A 61 -11.89 15.17 2.60
CA LEU A 61 -10.63 15.42 3.30
C LEU A 61 -10.44 14.41 4.44
N ASP A 62 -11.49 14.21 5.24
CA ASP A 62 -11.46 13.25 6.35
C ASP A 62 -11.27 11.80 5.87
N LYS A 63 -11.90 11.42 4.75
CA LYS A 63 -11.66 10.11 4.12
C LYS A 63 -10.20 9.92 3.71
N PHE A 64 -9.55 10.94 3.12
CA PHE A 64 -8.14 10.85 2.75
C PHE A 64 -7.21 10.79 3.97
N LYS A 65 -7.43 11.61 5.00
CA LYS A 65 -6.67 11.55 6.26
C LYS A 65 -6.81 10.19 6.96
N LYS A 66 -8.03 9.65 7.00
CA LYS A 66 -8.26 8.30 7.50
C LYS A 66 -7.47 7.27 6.67
N LYS A 67 -7.45 7.42 5.34
CA LYS A 67 -6.75 6.52 4.45
C LYS A 67 -5.22 6.58 4.59
N GLU A 68 -4.68 7.76 4.88
CA GLU A 68 -3.27 7.98 5.27
C GLU A 68 -2.94 7.20 6.53
N THR A 69 -3.74 7.34 7.60
CA THR A 69 -3.53 6.58 8.84
C THR A 69 -3.60 5.06 8.61
N GLU A 70 -4.56 4.58 7.81
CA GLU A 70 -4.64 3.16 7.43
C GLU A 70 -3.40 2.71 6.65
N ASN A 71 -2.87 3.54 5.75
CA ASN A 71 -1.68 3.25 4.96
C ASN A 71 -0.43 3.15 5.85
N ASP A 72 -0.26 4.09 6.78
CA ASP A 72 0.84 4.08 7.76
C ASP A 72 0.83 2.84 8.63
N HIS A 73 -0.35 2.44 9.14
CA HIS A 73 -0.48 1.21 9.92
C HIS A 73 -0.04 -0.02 9.12
N LEU A 74 -0.47 -0.12 7.87
CA LEU A 74 -0.11 -1.25 7.00
C LEU A 74 1.38 -1.24 6.66
N LEU A 75 1.95 -0.07 6.34
CA LEU A 75 3.37 0.11 6.04
C LEU A 75 4.24 -0.29 7.25
N ASN A 76 3.85 0.11 8.46
CA ASN A 76 4.55 -0.26 9.69
C ASN A 76 4.49 -1.77 9.92
N ALA A 77 3.32 -2.39 9.72
CA ALA A 77 3.16 -3.83 9.85
C ALA A 77 4.04 -4.60 8.83
N PHE A 78 4.09 -4.14 7.58
CA PHE A 78 4.88 -4.77 6.53
C PHE A 78 6.38 -4.61 6.78
N SER A 79 6.80 -3.45 7.28
CA SER A 79 8.19 -3.19 7.64
C SER A 79 8.63 -4.07 8.82
N ALA A 80 7.77 -4.22 9.84
CA ALA A 80 8.04 -5.13 10.96
C ALA A 80 8.11 -6.59 10.50
N TYR A 81 7.22 -7.01 9.61
CA TYR A 81 7.24 -8.34 9.02
C TYR A 81 8.50 -8.57 8.17
N MET A 82 8.94 -7.59 7.38
CA MET A 82 10.19 -7.69 6.62
C MET A 82 11.38 -7.98 7.54
N LEU A 83 11.44 -7.33 8.71
CA LEU A 83 12.49 -7.57 9.69
C LEU A 83 12.38 -8.97 10.34
N SER A 84 11.16 -9.44 10.63
CA SER A 84 10.98 -10.77 11.24
C SER A 84 11.39 -11.92 10.31
N ARG A 85 11.36 -11.69 9.00
CA ARG A 85 11.75 -12.68 7.98
C ARG A 85 13.24 -12.99 7.94
N GLU A 86 14.10 -12.23 8.62
CA GLU A 86 15.49 -12.62 8.86
C GLU A 86 15.59 -13.97 9.59
N LYS A 87 14.56 -14.33 10.37
CA LYS A 87 14.50 -15.60 11.12
C LYS A 87 14.17 -16.82 10.26
N ILE A 88 13.84 -16.65 8.98
CA ILE A 88 13.56 -17.79 8.09
C ILE A 88 14.79 -18.70 7.98
N THR A 89 16.00 -18.14 8.02
CA THR A 89 17.24 -18.93 7.98
C THR A 89 17.44 -19.83 9.21
N GLU A 90 16.67 -19.62 10.28
CA GLU A 90 16.67 -20.43 11.50
C GLU A 90 15.62 -21.55 11.46
N CYS A 91 14.79 -21.63 10.42
CA CYS A 91 13.79 -22.70 10.28
C CYS A 91 14.47 -24.05 10.00
N GLU A 92 14.24 -25.01 10.89
CA GLU A 92 14.79 -26.38 10.77
C GLU A 92 13.81 -27.38 10.12
N ASP A 93 12.55 -26.99 9.98
CA ASP A 93 11.50 -27.83 9.42
C ASP A 93 10.52 -27.07 8.51
N THR A 94 9.83 -27.85 7.68
CA THR A 94 8.80 -27.32 6.77
C THR A 94 7.63 -26.66 7.49
N LYS A 95 7.39 -26.99 8.76
CA LYS A 95 6.30 -26.39 9.54
C LYS A 95 6.61 -24.92 9.82
N CYS A 96 7.86 -24.60 10.16
CA CYS A 96 8.35 -23.24 10.34
C CYS A 96 8.22 -22.43 9.04
N ASP A 97 8.64 -22.99 7.89
CA ASP A 97 8.49 -22.34 6.58
C ASP A 97 7.04 -21.99 6.26
N MET A 98 6.13 -22.94 6.50
CA MET A 98 4.72 -22.77 6.23
C MET A 98 4.06 -21.68 7.09
N VAL A 99 4.59 -21.38 8.29
CA VAL A 99 4.13 -20.23 9.09
C VAL A 99 4.40 -18.94 8.35
N PHE A 100 5.65 -18.73 7.89
CA PHE A 100 6.01 -17.52 7.15
C PHE A 100 5.25 -17.39 5.83
N ILE A 101 5.06 -18.49 5.10
CA ILE A 101 4.28 -18.48 3.85
C ILE A 101 2.82 -18.10 4.14
N THR A 102 2.20 -18.69 5.16
CA THR A 102 0.80 -18.40 5.51
C THR A 102 0.62 -16.95 6.00
N GLU A 103 1.59 -16.44 6.77
CA GLU A 103 1.61 -15.05 7.22
C GLU A 103 1.75 -14.09 6.03
N HIS A 104 2.64 -14.40 5.08
CA HIS A 104 2.79 -13.62 3.84
C HIS A 104 1.49 -13.55 3.05
N GLU A 105 0.75 -14.66 2.92
CA GLU A 105 -0.57 -14.68 2.26
C GLU A 105 -1.59 -13.77 2.96
N SER A 106 -1.55 -13.68 4.30
CA SER A 106 -2.41 -12.78 5.07
C SER A 106 -2.09 -11.31 4.74
N TYR A 107 -0.80 -10.97 4.67
CA TYR A 107 -0.35 -9.64 4.27
C TYR A 107 -0.72 -9.33 2.81
N ARG A 108 -0.59 -10.29 1.88
CA ARG A 108 -1.03 -10.13 0.48
C ARG A 108 -2.49 -9.69 0.39
N ARG A 109 -3.39 -10.37 1.11
CA ARG A 109 -4.82 -10.04 1.14
C ARG A 109 -5.06 -8.65 1.70
N SER A 110 -4.36 -8.29 2.77
CA SER A 110 -4.47 -6.98 3.42
C SER A 110 -4.02 -5.85 2.48
N TYR A 111 -2.92 -6.06 1.76
CA TYR A 111 -2.44 -5.13 0.74
C TYR A 111 -3.41 -4.95 -0.41
N LEU A 112 -3.91 -6.04 -1.00
CA LEU A 112 -4.86 -5.97 -2.12
C LEU A 112 -6.16 -5.27 -1.72
N TYR A 113 -6.68 -5.56 -0.53
CA TYR A 113 -7.85 -4.88 0.02
C TYR A 113 -7.61 -3.39 0.22
N HIS A 114 -6.48 -3.01 0.82
CA HIS A 114 -6.12 -1.61 1.02
C HIS A 114 -6.01 -0.85 -0.31
N LEU A 115 -5.36 -1.46 -1.30
CA LEU A 115 -5.14 -0.89 -2.63
C LEU A 115 -6.45 -0.66 -3.38
N ASP A 116 -7.38 -1.62 -3.37
CA ASP A 116 -8.71 -1.46 -3.97
C ASP A 116 -9.47 -0.30 -3.32
N LYS A 117 -9.49 -0.22 -1.99
CA LYS A 117 -10.16 0.85 -1.25
C LYS A 117 -9.55 2.22 -1.53
N TYR A 118 -8.22 2.30 -1.59
CA TYR A 118 -7.52 3.54 -1.93
C TYR A 118 -7.86 4.02 -3.34
N ARG A 119 -7.84 3.12 -4.33
CA ARG A 119 -8.18 3.44 -5.71
C ARG A 119 -9.62 3.94 -5.86
N ARG A 120 -10.58 3.26 -5.24
CA ARG A 120 -11.99 3.71 -5.26
C ARG A 120 -12.15 5.12 -4.68
N LEU A 121 -11.47 5.42 -3.57
CA LEU A 121 -11.50 6.76 -2.98
C LEU A 121 -10.93 7.82 -3.94
N LYS A 122 -9.83 7.49 -4.64
CA LYS A 122 -9.26 8.36 -5.69
C LYS A 122 -10.23 8.56 -6.85
N ASP A 123 -10.83 7.49 -7.34
CA ASP A 123 -11.77 7.55 -8.46
C ASP A 123 -13.00 8.40 -8.10
N GLU A 124 -13.59 8.19 -6.92
CA GLU A 124 -14.70 9.01 -6.39
C GLU A 124 -14.32 10.50 -6.34
N PHE A 125 -13.10 10.80 -5.85
CA PHE A 125 -12.60 12.17 -5.80
C PHE A 125 -12.45 12.79 -7.20
N PHE A 126 -11.81 12.09 -8.14
CA PHE A 126 -11.59 12.62 -9.48
C PHE A 126 -12.89 12.80 -10.27
N ILE A 127 -13.85 11.88 -10.14
CA ILE A 127 -15.20 12.01 -10.72
C ILE A 127 -15.85 13.29 -10.20
N LYS A 128 -15.77 13.55 -8.88
CA LYS A 128 -16.36 14.73 -8.26
C LYS A 128 -15.70 16.02 -8.75
N VAL A 129 -14.37 16.06 -8.81
CA VAL A 129 -13.61 17.23 -9.28
C VAL A 129 -13.90 17.53 -10.76
N GLN A 130 -13.91 16.51 -11.62
CA GLN A 130 -14.23 16.69 -13.05
C GLN A 130 -15.67 17.19 -13.25
N GLY A 131 -16.66 16.59 -12.56
CA GLY A 131 -18.05 17.02 -12.62
C GLY A 131 -18.23 18.49 -12.21
N GLN A 132 -17.48 18.97 -11.22
CA GLN A 132 -17.49 20.37 -10.81
C GLN A 132 -16.85 21.30 -11.86
N GLN A 133 -15.76 20.89 -12.51
CA GLN A 133 -15.16 21.69 -13.59
C GLN A 133 -16.12 21.86 -14.78
N LEU A 134 -16.78 20.79 -15.21
CA LEU A 134 -17.77 20.83 -16.30
C LEU A 134 -18.95 21.77 -15.99
N THR A 135 -19.45 21.74 -14.75
CA THR A 135 -20.55 22.61 -14.32
C THR A 135 -20.16 24.09 -14.21
N LEU A 136 -18.91 24.39 -13.85
CA LEU A 136 -18.38 25.76 -13.83
C LEU A 136 -18.17 26.32 -15.25
N LEU A 137 -17.67 25.50 -16.18
CA LEU A 137 -17.49 25.90 -17.59
C LEU A 137 -18.82 26.22 -18.27
N ASN A 138 -19.86 25.42 -18.02
CA ASN A 138 -21.20 25.64 -18.58
C ASN A 138 -21.95 26.84 -17.99
N ARG A 139 -21.55 27.35 -16.82
CA ARG A 139 -22.10 28.60 -16.24
C ARG A 139 -21.39 29.86 -16.73
N SER A 140 -20.27 29.70 -17.43
CA SER A 140 -19.43 30.78 -17.93
C SER A 140 -19.65 31.06 -19.42
N SER A 141 -20.57 30.32 -20.07
CA SER A 141 -21.00 30.44 -21.47
C SER A 141 -22.44 30.94 -21.53
#